data_AF-A0A2S1XL19-F1
#
_entry.id   AF-A0A2S1XL19-F1
#
_cell.length_a   1.000
_cell.length_b   1.000
_cell.length_c   1.000
_cell.angle_alpha   90.00
_cell.angle_beta   90.00
_cell.angle_gamma   90.00
#
_symmetry.space_group_name_H-M   'P 1'
#
loop_
_entity.id
_entity.type
_entity.pdbx_description
1 polymer ?
#
loop_
_entity_poly.entity_id
_entity_poly.type
_entity_poly.pdbx_seq_one_letter_code
_entity_poly.pdbx_strand_id
1 'polypeptide(L)'
;MKLPRITYHSDVQPLPGSYIVPQGPRARRAYLVLTSREVKARQPRKNKVWALEVERLGQAAVPADAVTHPIYWFSRDRKPRPGQRRGA
;
A
#
# COMPACT_ATOMS: atom_id res chain seq x y z
N MET A 1 3.88 18.77 -3.55
CA MET A 1 3.27 17.60 -4.23
C MET A 1 2.67 16.66 -3.19
N LYS A 2 1.55 15.98 -3.48
CA LYS A 2 0.91 15.04 -2.53
C LYS A 2 1.49 13.64 -2.74
N LEU A 3 2.15 13.09 -1.72
CA LEU A 3 2.71 11.73 -1.78
C LEU A 3 1.59 10.67 -1.92
N PRO A 4 1.80 9.62 -2.73
CA PRO A 4 0.84 8.53 -2.84
C PRO A 4 0.73 7.78 -1.51
N ARG A 5 -0.50 7.36 -1.19
CA ARG A 5 -0.81 6.60 0.02
C ARG A 5 -1.34 5.23 -0.34
N ILE A 6 -0.79 4.20 0.29
CA ILE A 6 -1.25 2.82 0.14
C ILE A 6 -1.70 2.25 1.49
N THR A 7 -2.62 1.30 1.44
CA THR A 7 -2.99 0.49 2.61
C THR A 7 -2.20 -0.81 2.53
N TYR A 8 -1.55 -1.17 3.62
CA TYR A 8 -0.70 -2.34 3.73
C TYR A 8 -1.17 -3.21 4.90
N HIS A 9 -1.20 -4.53 4.69
CA HIS A 9 -1.74 -5.49 5.66
C HIS A 9 -0.59 -6.39 6.12
N SER A 10 -0.17 -6.22 7.36
CA SER A 10 0.97 -6.96 7.94
C SER A 10 0.91 -6.87 9.45
N ASP A 11 1.34 -7.93 10.12
CA ASP A 11 1.47 -7.95 11.59
C ASP A 11 2.69 -7.15 12.06
N VAL A 12 3.68 -7.00 11.18
CA VAL A 12 4.89 -6.23 11.41
C VAL A 12 4.73 -4.84 10.82
N GLN A 13 5.14 -3.83 11.58
CA GLN A 13 5.21 -2.44 11.11
C GLN A 13 6.27 -2.31 10.02
N PRO A 14 5.92 -1.79 8.82
CA PRO A 14 6.93 -1.42 7.83
C PRO A 14 7.64 -0.14 8.29
N LEU A 15 8.97 -0.13 8.28
CA LEU A 15 9.77 1.02 8.71
C LEU A 15 10.02 1.98 7.53
N PRO A 16 10.20 3.28 7.78
CA PRO A 16 10.78 4.18 6.77
C PRO A 16 12.07 3.60 6.17
N GLY A 17 12.24 3.70 4.86
CA GLY A 17 13.33 3.07 4.12
C GLY A 17 13.05 1.62 3.69
N SER A 18 11.99 0.99 4.21
CA SER A 18 11.59 -0.35 3.76
C SER A 18 11.06 -0.30 2.33
N TYR A 19 11.41 -1.32 1.54
CA TYR A 19 10.89 -1.51 0.19
C TYR A 19 9.74 -2.51 0.22
N ILE A 20 8.65 -2.16 -0.44
CA ILE A 20 7.51 -3.04 -0.63
C ILE A 20 7.45 -3.41 -2.11
N VAL A 21 7.80 -4.66 -2.40
CA VAL A 21 7.69 -5.25 -3.74
C VAL A 21 6.45 -6.14 -3.77
N PRO A 22 5.42 -5.80 -4.56
CA PRO A 22 4.31 -6.71 -4.80
C PRO A 22 4.81 -8.01 -5.42
N GLN A 23 4.24 -9.14 -5.03
CA GLN A 23 4.43 -10.40 -5.73
C GLN A 23 3.29 -10.66 -6.72
N GLY A 24 3.61 -11.29 -7.86
CA GLY A 24 2.64 -11.74 -8.86
C GLY A 24 2.97 -11.28 -10.29
N PRO A 25 2.31 -11.87 -11.31
CA PRO A 25 2.66 -11.67 -12.73
C PRO A 25 2.48 -10.24 -13.25
N ARG A 26 1.91 -9.33 -12.45
CA ARG A 26 1.69 -7.91 -12.79
C ARG A 26 2.45 -6.94 -11.88
N ALA A 27 3.39 -7.42 -11.07
CA ALA A 27 4.17 -6.60 -10.14
C ALA A 27 5.24 -5.76 -10.87
N ARG A 28 4.82 -4.73 -11.60
CA ARG A 28 5.73 -3.84 -12.36
C ARG A 28 6.29 -2.67 -11.55
N ARG A 29 5.83 -2.49 -10.31
CA ARG A 29 6.10 -1.30 -9.48
C ARG A 29 6.47 -1.73 -8.08
N ALA A 30 7.40 -1.00 -7.49
CA ALA A 30 7.74 -1.11 -6.08
C ALA A 30 7.44 0.20 -5.35
N TYR A 31 7.41 0.13 -4.02
CA TYR A 31 7.11 1.27 -3.18
C TYR A 31 8.16 1.41 -2.08
N LEU A 32 8.80 2.57 -2.00
CA LEU A 32 9.66 2.93 -0.87
C LEU A 32 8.80 3.54 0.23
N VAL A 33 8.87 3.00 1.43
CA VAL A 33 8.11 3.52 2.58
C VAL A 33 8.81 4.77 3.11
N LEU A 34 8.08 5.88 3.13
CA LEU A 34 8.55 7.13 3.71
C LEU A 34 8.03 7.29 5.14
N THR A 35 6.75 6.97 5.34
CA THR A 35 6.12 6.95 6.66
C THR A 35 5.14 5.79 6.78
N SER A 36 4.95 5.32 8.01
CA SER A 36 4.02 4.24 8.35
C SER A 36 3.15 4.64 9.53
N ARG A 37 1.84 4.39 9.45
CA ARG A 37 0.93 4.60 10.56
C ARG A 37 -0.06 3.45 10.68
N GLU A 38 -0.20 2.88 11.87
CA GLU A 38 -1.23 1.86 12.12
C GLU A 38 -2.63 2.49 12.04
N VAL A 39 -3.54 1.78 11.40
CA VAL A 39 -4.93 2.15 11.24
C VAL A 39 -5.78 1.13 11.96
N LYS A 40 -6.58 1.57 12.93
CA LYS A 40 -7.58 0.72 13.57
C LYS A 40 -8.65 0.35 12.55
N ALA A 41 -8.74 -0.93 12.20
CA ALA A 41 -9.79 -1.45 11.35
C ALA A 41 -11.14 -1.40 12.11
N ARG A 42 -12.23 -1.12 11.38
CA ARG A 42 -13.60 -1.13 11.95
C ARG A 42 -14.08 -2.53 12.35
N GLN A 43 -13.46 -3.56 11.80
CA GLN A 43 -13.78 -4.96 12.05
C GLN A 43 -12.48 -5.70 12.39
N PRO A 44 -12.55 -6.78 13.20
CA PRO A 44 -11.40 -7.64 13.45
C PRO A 44 -10.85 -8.18 12.12
N ARG A 45 -9.54 -8.08 11.95
CA ARG A 45 -8.81 -8.62 10.78
C ARG A 45 -7.74 -9.55 11.31
N LYS A 46 -7.38 -10.56 10.49
CA LYS A 46 -6.26 -11.46 10.81
C LYS A 46 -4.95 -10.69 10.97
N ASN A 47 -4.74 -9.66 10.16
CA ASN A 47 -3.52 -8.86 10.16
C ASN A 47 -3.82 -7.40 10.53
N LYS A 48 -2.83 -6.72 11.14
CA LYS A 48 -2.89 -5.26 11.33
C LYS A 48 -2.90 -4.52 10.01
N VAL A 49 -3.46 -3.30 10.03
CA VAL A 49 -3.60 -2.45 8.84
C VAL A 49 -2.74 -1.21 9.01
N TRP A 50 -1.94 -0.90 8.01
CA TRP A 50 -1.03 0.25 7.98
C TRP A 50 -1.37 1.17 6.82
N ALA A 51 -1.42 2.47 7.07
CA ALA A 51 -1.44 3.49 6.02
C ALA A 51 0.00 3.97 5.81
N LEU A 52 0.48 3.83 4.59
CA LEU A 52 1.86 4.17 4.22
C LEU A 52 1.86 5.37 3.27
N GLU A 53 2.72 6.34 3.54
CA GLU A 53 3.15 7.30 2.52
C GLU A 53 4.39 6.75 1.86
N VAL A 54 4.36 6.70 0.53
CA VAL A 54 5.36 5.98 -0.24
C VAL A 54 5.84 6.81 -1.42
N GLU A 55 7.02 6.45 -1.92
CA GLU A 55 7.46 6.82 -3.26
C GLU A 55 7.27 5.64 -4.21
N ARG A 56 6.81 5.90 -5.44
CA ARG A 56 6.62 4.87 -6.46
C ARG A 56 7.91 4.72 -7.26
N LEU A 57 8.43 3.50 -7.29
CA LEU A 57 9.69 3.18 -7.96
C LEU A 57 9.48 2.08 -9.01
N GLY A 58 10.39 2.02 -9.98
CA GLY A 58 10.52 0.86 -10.85
C GLY A 58 11.12 -0.32 -10.09
N GLN A 59 10.78 -1.55 -10.47
CA GLN A 59 11.31 -2.75 -9.81
C GLN A 59 12.84 -2.84 -9.87
N ALA A 60 13.46 -2.34 -10.95
CA ALA A 60 14.90 -2.30 -11.11
C ALA A 60 15.63 -1.35 -10.13
N ALA A 61 14.90 -0.43 -9.48
CA ALA A 61 15.45 0.50 -8.50
C ALA A 61 15.42 -0.08 -7.06
N VAL A 62 14.99 -1.33 -6.89
CA VAL A 62 14.86 -1.99 -5.60
C VAL A 62 16.12 -2.81 -5.31
N PRO A 63 16.72 -2.69 -4.11
CA PRO A 63 17.82 -3.55 -3.68
C PRO A 63 17.46 -5.04 -3.73
N ALA A 64 18.43 -5.90 -4.05
CA ALA A 64 18.18 -7.34 -4.17
C ALA A 64 17.79 -8.02 -2.85
N ASP A 65 18.16 -7.42 -1.72
CA ASP A 65 17.85 -7.83 -0.35
C ASP A 65 16.52 -7.26 0.17
N ALA A 66 15.79 -6.49 -0.65
CA ALA A 66 14.50 -5.95 -0.28
C ALA A 66 13.48 -7.06 0.02
N VAL A 67 12.74 -6.90 1.10
CA VAL A 67 11.70 -7.83 1.50
C VAL A 67 10.56 -7.79 0.47
N THR A 68 10.27 -8.94 -0.14
CA THR A 68 9.13 -9.08 -1.03
C THR A 68 7.89 -9.40 -0.22
N HIS A 69 6.79 -8.71 -0.52
CA HIS A 69 5.57 -8.86 0.24
C HIS A 69 4.44 -9.38 -0.65
N PRO A 70 3.71 -10.41 -0.22
CA PRO A 70 2.46 -10.79 -0.87
C PRO A 70 1.46 -9.66 -0.64
N ILE A 71 1.23 -8.83 -1.66
CA ILE A 71 0.24 -7.77 -1.57
C ILE A 71 -1.11 -8.33 -1.99
N TYR A 72 -2.02 -8.48 -1.04
CA TYR A 72 -3.45 -8.48 -1.34
C TYR A 72 -3.86 -7.04 -1.64
N TRP A 73 -3.79 -6.66 -2.91
CA TRP A 73 -3.96 -5.28 -3.31
C TRP A 73 -5.44 -4.90 -3.25
N PHE A 74 -5.86 -4.22 -2.20
CA PHE A 74 -7.07 -3.40 -2.27
C PHE A 74 -6.63 -2.03 -2.76
N SER A 75 -6.54 -1.86 -4.08
CA SER A 75 -6.48 -0.54 -4.67
C SER A 75 -7.65 0.24 -4.09
N ARG A 76 -7.36 1.29 -3.31
CA ARG A 76 -8.36 2.23 -2.80
C ARG A 76 -8.91 3.11 -3.93
N ASP A 77 -9.11 2.54 -5.11
CA ASP A 77 -10.04 3.10 -6.07
C ASP A 77 -11.42 2.89 -5.45
N ARG A 78 -11.88 3.95 -4.78
CA ARG A 78 -13.30 4.16 -4.60
C ARG A 78 -13.89 4.18 -6.01
N LYS A 79 -14.33 3.03 -6.52
CA LYS A 79 -15.40 3.03 -7.51
C LYS A 79 -16.50 3.91 -6.89
N PRO A 80 -16.93 5.00 -7.54
CA PRO A 80 -18.08 5.72 -7.05
C PRO A 80 -19.21 4.69 -6.89
N ARG A 81 -19.87 4.69 -5.73
CA ARG A 81 -21.03 3.84 -5.52
C ARG A 81 -22.03 4.17 -6.63
N PRO A 82 -22.66 3.19 -7.29
CA PRO A 82 -23.78 3.48 -8.18
C PRO A 82 -24.81 4.25 -7.34
N GLY A 83 -25.09 5.51 -7.69
CA GLY A 83 -26.09 6.33 -6.99
C GLY A 83 -25.59 7.57 -6.24
N GLN A 84 -24.29 7.90 -6.24
CA GLN A 84 -23.85 9.21 -5.74
C GLN A 84 -24.15 10.30 -6.80
N ARG A 85 -25.42 10.72 -6.84
CA ARG A 85 -25.90 11.87 -7.63
C ARG A 85 -24.97 13.06 -7.39
N ARG A 86 -24.39 13.60 -8.47
CA ARG A 86 -23.99 15.01 -8.48
C ARG A 86 -25.30 15.80 -8.45
N GLY A 87 -25.56 16.48 -7.34
CA GLY A 87 -26.56 17.53 -7.29
C GLY A 87 -25.95 18.78 -7.90
N ALA A 88 -26.42 19.11 -9.11
CA ALA A 88 -26.64 20.43 -9.68
C ALA A 88 -27.13 20.19 -11.12
#